data_AF-A0A938ICR5-F1
#
_entry.id   AF-A0A938ICR5-F1
#
_cell.length_a   1.000
_cell.length_b   1.000
_cell.length_c   1.000
_cell.angle_alpha   90.00
_cell.angle_beta   90.00
_cell.angle_gamma   90.00
#
_symmetry.space_group_name_H-M   'P 1'
#
loop_
_entity.id
_entity.type
_entity.pdbx_description
1 polymer ?
#
loop_
_entity_poly.entity_id
_entity_poly.type
_entity_poly.pdbx_seq_one_letter_code
_entity_poly.pdbx_strand_id
1 'polypeptide(L)'
;MNVDASRGIVKVAIGIDKLHESGKWPFKANLPHWMVQDRSGQTHLEKGFHFDDCEAVNVDGIEHNVEWKAADLESLMGKKVRLDVMAHNADLYGLRFK
;
A
#
# COMPACT_ATOMS: atom_id res chain seq x y z
N MET A 1 -2.07 14.56 0.91
CA MET A 1 -1.03 14.15 1.89
C MET A 1 -0.12 15.35 2.21
N ASN A 2 0.25 15.55 3.48
CA ASN A 2 1.19 16.61 3.91
C ASN A 2 2.58 16.03 4.17
N VAL A 3 3.56 16.41 3.35
CA VAL A 3 4.91 15.81 3.33
C VAL A 3 6.01 16.85 3.09
N ASP A 4 7.16 16.60 3.71
CA ASP A 4 8.47 17.11 3.28
C ASP A 4 9.21 15.95 2.61
N ALA A 5 9.37 16.05 1.29
CA ALA A 5 10.03 15.05 0.46
C ALA A 5 11.17 15.66 -0.36
N SER A 6 11.68 16.82 0.07
CA SER A 6 12.74 17.61 -0.58
C SER A 6 14.00 16.83 -0.95
N ARG A 7 14.28 15.73 -0.25
CA ARG A 7 15.42 14.83 -0.47
C ARG A 7 15.05 13.36 -0.55
N GLY A 8 13.76 13.06 -0.61
CA GLY A 8 13.24 11.71 -0.43
C GLY A 8 12.04 11.41 -1.30
N ILE A 9 11.40 10.29 -0.99
CA ILE A 9 10.18 9.86 -1.65
C ILE A 9 9.19 9.34 -0.62
N VAL A 10 7.92 9.63 -0.89
CA VAL A 10 6.81 8.96 -0.22
C VAL A 10 6.02 8.17 -1.26
N LYS A 11 5.76 6.91 -0.93
CA LYS A 11 4.95 5.99 -1.74
C LYS A 11 3.88 5.35 -0.87
N VAL A 12 2.78 4.98 -1.49
CA VAL A 12 1.64 4.38 -0.81
C VAL A 12 1.26 3.09 -1.51
N ALA A 13 1.07 2.04 -0.72
CA ALA A 13 0.53 0.78 -1.18
C ALA A 13 -0.79 0.49 -0.47
N ILE A 14 -1.61 -0.37 -1.08
CA ILE A 14 -2.86 -0.83 -0.48
C ILE A 14 -2.81 -2.34 -0.27
N GLY A 15 -3.03 -2.75 0.97
CA GLY A 15 -3.20 -4.13 1.40
C GLY A 15 -4.66 -4.50 1.61
N ILE A 16 -5.01 -5.74 1.27
CA ILE A 16 -6.30 -6.36 1.65
C ILE A 16 -6.07 -7.72 2.30
N ASP A 17 -6.99 -8.15 3.16
CA ASP A 17 -6.94 -9.51 3.69
C ASP A 17 -7.13 -10.51 2.53
N LYS A 18 -6.14 -11.38 2.32
CA LYS A 18 -6.17 -12.41 1.27
C LYS A 18 -6.17 -13.79 1.90
N LEU A 19 -6.88 -14.72 1.26
CA LEU A 19 -6.85 -16.11 1.67
C LEU A 19 -5.53 -16.73 1.21
N HIS A 20 -4.74 -17.22 2.16
CA HIS A 20 -3.53 -17.98 1.88
C HIS A 20 -3.89 -19.44 1.60
N GLU A 21 -3.60 -19.90 0.38
CA GLU A 21 -3.65 -21.31 0.04
C GLU A 21 -2.22 -21.86 -0.05
N SER A 22 -1.68 -22.32 1.08
CA SER A 22 -0.42 -23.07 1.07
C SER A 22 -0.70 -24.49 0.60
N GLY A 23 -0.29 -24.85 -0.63
CA GLY A 23 -0.61 -26.14 -1.27
C GLY A 23 -0.15 -27.43 -0.55
N LYS A 24 0.53 -27.34 0.60
CA LYS A 24 0.92 -28.48 1.45
C LYS A 24 0.25 -28.51 2.83
N TRP A 25 -0.45 -27.47 3.24
CA TRP A 25 -1.05 -27.38 4.58
C TRP A 25 -2.58 -27.45 4.50
N PRO A 26 -3.23 -28.23 5.38
CA PRO A 26 -4.68 -28.48 5.30
C PRO A 26 -5.55 -27.32 5.80
N PHE A 27 -4.97 -26.22 6.31
CA PHE A 27 -5.72 -25.06 6.78
C PHE A 27 -5.65 -23.89 5.81
N LYS A 28 -6.82 -23.33 5.50
CA LYS A 28 -6.96 -22.02 4.85
C LYS A 28 -6.79 -20.96 5.93
N ALA A 29 -5.74 -20.15 5.83
CA ALA A 29 -5.53 -19.02 6.73
C ALA A 29 -5.69 -17.72 5.95
N ASN A 30 -6.29 -16.70 6.53
CA ASN A 30 -6.19 -15.36 5.96
C ASN A 30 -4.78 -14.84 6.26
N LEU A 31 -4.05 -14.41 5.22
CA LEU A 31 -2.88 -13.57 5.41
C LEU A 31 -3.35 -12.31 6.11
N PRO A 32 -2.93 -12.07 7.35
CA PRO A 32 -3.33 -10.86 8.03
C PRO A 32 -2.70 -9.67 7.29
N HIS A 33 -3.49 -8.63 7.07
CA HIS A 33 -3.08 -7.37 6.44
C HIS A 33 -1.88 -6.65 7.08
N TRP A 34 -1.29 -7.13 8.17
CA TRP A 34 -0.04 -6.57 8.73
C TRP A 34 1.22 -7.33 8.30
N MET A 35 1.07 -8.44 7.57
CA MET A 35 2.17 -9.28 7.13
C MET A 35 2.67 -8.83 5.75
N VAL A 36 3.74 -8.03 5.70
CA VAL A 36 4.33 -7.51 4.44
C VAL A 36 4.56 -8.62 3.40
N GLN A 37 5.11 -9.75 3.84
CA GLN A 37 5.33 -10.92 3.02
C GLN A 37 5.27 -12.19 3.87
N ASP A 38 4.63 -13.24 3.36
CA ASP A 38 4.63 -14.55 4.00
C ASP A 38 5.91 -15.35 3.67
N ARG A 39 6.04 -16.55 4.25
CA ARG A 39 7.17 -17.45 4.02
C ARG A 39 7.28 -18.00 2.59
N SER A 40 6.19 -17.92 1.82
CA SER A 40 6.10 -18.34 0.42
C SER A 40 6.33 -17.19 -0.55
N GLY A 41 6.63 -15.99 -0.03
CA GLY A 41 6.84 -14.78 -0.82
C GLY A 41 5.55 -14.05 -1.21
N GLN A 42 4.36 -14.50 -0.78
CA GLN A 42 3.10 -13.82 -1.09
C GLN A 42 2.90 -12.59 -0.19
N THR A 43 2.31 -11.55 -0.75
CA THR A 43 1.98 -10.32 -0.03
C THR A 43 0.47 -10.09 0.00
N HIS A 44 0.02 -9.43 1.05
CA HIS A 44 -1.34 -8.94 1.18
C HIS A 44 -1.59 -7.68 0.32
N LEU A 45 -0.53 -7.05 -0.23
CA LEU A 45 -0.65 -5.92 -1.14
C LEU A 45 -1.47 -6.29 -2.39
N GLU A 46 -2.48 -5.48 -2.69
CA GLU A 46 -3.40 -5.71 -3.80
C GLU A 46 -2.75 -5.38 -5.14
N LYS A 47 -2.94 -6.23 -6.15
CA LYS A 47 -2.30 -6.09 -7.46
C LYS A 47 -2.64 -4.72 -8.07
N GLY A 48 -1.63 -3.99 -8.54
CA GLY A 48 -1.80 -2.62 -9.07
C GLY A 48 -1.74 -1.52 -8.01
N PHE A 49 -1.73 -1.90 -6.72
CA PHE A 49 -1.57 -0.99 -5.59
C PHE A 49 -0.29 -1.28 -4.79
N HIS A 50 0.76 -1.83 -5.43
CA HIS A 50 2.05 -2.04 -4.77
C HIS A 50 2.85 -0.73 -4.75
N PHE A 51 3.92 -0.68 -3.94
CA PHE A 51 4.82 0.48 -3.92
C PHE A 51 5.49 0.77 -5.27
N ASP A 52 5.67 -0.24 -6.11
CA ASP A 52 6.24 -0.09 -7.46
C ASP A 52 5.22 0.43 -8.48
N ASP A 53 3.93 0.25 -8.18
CA ASP A 53 2.81 0.77 -8.96
C ASP A 53 2.44 2.20 -8.56
N CYS A 54 2.82 2.63 -7.35
CA CYS A 54 2.60 3.99 -6.85
C CYS A 54 3.51 5.01 -7.53
N GLU A 55 2.94 6.14 -7.93
CA GLU A 55 3.70 7.32 -8.30
C GLU A 55 4.33 7.94 -7.05
N ALA A 56 5.63 8.23 -7.11
CA ALA A 56 6.36 8.73 -5.95
C ALA A 56 6.06 10.21 -5.73
N VAL A 57 5.68 10.57 -4.51
CA VAL A 57 5.60 11.96 -4.08
C VAL A 57 7.00 12.38 -3.61
N ASN A 58 7.62 13.28 -4.36
CA ASN A 58 9.00 13.75 -4.16
C ASN A 58 9.10 15.28 -4.08
N VAL A 59 7.98 15.94 -3.76
CA VAL A 59 7.88 17.38 -3.66
C VAL A 59 7.23 17.74 -2.32
N ASP A 60 7.70 18.81 -1.70
CA ASP A 60 7.11 19.32 -0.47
C ASP A 60 5.71 19.86 -0.76
N GLY A 61 4.79 19.65 0.18
CA GLY A 61 3.48 20.24 0.07
C GLY A 61 2.49 19.74 1.11
N ILE A 62 1.49 20.58 1.37
CA ILE A 62 0.42 20.30 2.34
C ILE A 62 -0.64 19.35 1.80
N GLU A 63 -0.76 19.23 0.46
CA GLU A 63 -1.72 18.36 -0.20
C GLU A 63 -1.16 17.79 -1.50
N HIS A 64 -0.84 16.49 -1.47
CA HIS A 64 -0.56 15.68 -2.66
C HIS A 64 -1.63 14.61 -2.88
N ASN A 65 -1.97 14.39 -4.15
CA ASN A 65 -2.73 13.23 -4.60
C ASN A 65 -1.81 12.00 -4.63
N VAL A 66 -2.37 10.85 -4.31
CA VAL A 66 -1.67 9.56 -4.42
C VAL A 66 -2.28 8.84 -5.61
N GLU A 67 -1.44 8.49 -6.57
CA GLU A 67 -1.86 7.88 -7.82
C GLU A 67 -1.08 6.58 -8.06
N TRP A 68 -1.73 5.61 -8.69
CA TRP A 68 -1.13 4.35 -9.11
C TRP A 68 -1.22 4.23 -10.63
N LYS A 69 -0.18 3.68 -11.25
CA LYS A 69 -0.02 3.65 -12.71
C LYS A 69 -1.15 2.96 -13.48
N ALA A 70 -1.77 1.95 -12.87
CA ALA A 70 -2.66 1.03 -13.59
C ALA A 70 -3.91 0.62 -12.80
N ALA A 71 -4.18 1.24 -11.65
CA ALA A 71 -5.24 0.79 -10.75
C ALA A 71 -6.14 1.94 -10.28
N ASP A 72 -7.43 1.65 -10.21
CA ASP A 72 -8.47 2.56 -9.72
C ASP A 72 -9.09 2.03 -8.43
N LEU A 73 -9.32 2.93 -7.47
CA LEU A 73 -9.90 2.66 -6.17
C LEU A 73 -11.32 2.08 -6.27
N GLU A 74 -12.04 2.27 -7.39
CA GLU A 74 -13.35 1.64 -7.63
C GLU A 74 -13.28 0.10 -7.45
N SER A 75 -12.16 -0.52 -7.85
CA SER A 75 -11.92 -1.97 -7.69
C SER A 75 -11.81 -2.45 -6.23
N LEU A 76 -11.73 -1.52 -5.28
CA LEU A 76 -11.62 -1.76 -3.85
C LEU A 76 -12.93 -1.52 -3.10
N MET A 77 -13.99 -1.11 -3.79
CA MET A 77 -15.29 -0.85 -3.16
C MET A 77 -15.81 -2.05 -2.38
N GLY A 78 -16.22 -1.81 -1.14
CA GLY A 78 -16.72 -2.84 -0.22
C GLY A 78 -15.64 -3.74 0.39
N LYS A 79 -14.35 -3.59 0.01
CA LYS A 79 -13.24 -4.31 0.64
C LYS A 79 -12.75 -3.54 1.86
N LYS A 80 -12.33 -4.28 2.90
CA LYS A 80 -11.55 -3.70 3.99
C LYS A 80 -10.11 -3.54 3.53
N VAL A 81 -9.66 -2.30 3.45
CA VAL A 81 -8.32 -1.94 2.97
C VAL A 81 -7.43 -1.47 4.12
N ARG A 82 -6.12 -1.61 3.93
CA ARG A 82 -5.08 -0.98 4.73
C ARG A 82 -4.19 -0.17 3.81
N LEU A 83 -3.82 1.02 4.26
CA LEU A 83 -2.85 1.86 3.59
C LEU A 83 -1.49 1.65 4.25
N ASP A 84 -0.52 1.28 3.44
CA ASP A 84 0.87 1.18 3.84
C ASP A 84 1.64 2.33 3.20
N VAL A 85 2.23 3.18 4.04
CA VAL A 85 2.96 4.35 3.58
C VAL A 85 4.45 4.13 3.83
N MET A 86 5.23 4.22 2.77
CA MET A 86 6.67 4.17 2.80
C MET A 86 7.20 5.59 2.63
N ALA A 87 7.88 6.10 3.65
CA ALA A 87 8.65 7.33 3.56
C ALA A 87 10.14 6.98 3.60
N HIS A 88 10.87 7.37 2.56
CA HIS A 88 12.31 7.14 2.47
C HIS A 88 13.02 8.49 2.31
N ASN A 89 13.81 8.86 3.31
CA ASN A 89 14.45 10.18 3.42
C ASN A 89 13.45 11.34 3.28
N ALA A 90 12.22 11.14 3.75
CA ALA A 90 11.11 12.06 3.69
C ALA A 90 10.31 11.99 5.00
N ASP A 91 9.67 13.08 5.37
CA ASP A 91 8.82 13.19 6.55
C ASP A 91 7.35 13.30 6.16
N LEU A 92 6.50 12.47 6.78
CA LEU A 92 5.06 12.48 6.61
C LEU A 92 4.39 13.08 7.83
N TYR A 93 3.79 14.25 7.67
CA TYR A 93 3.14 14.97 8.77
C TYR A 93 1.65 14.64 8.91
N GLY A 94 1.00 14.24 7.82
CA GLY A 94 -0.43 13.94 7.89
C GLY A 94 -1.05 13.34 6.62
N LEU A 95 -2.11 12.58 6.86
CA LEU A 95 -2.95 11.95 5.83
C LEU A 95 -4.40 12.40 6.05
N ARG A 96 -5.12 12.69 4.97
CA ARG A 96 -6.54 13.00 4.99
C ARG A 96 -7.23 12.17 3.92
N PHE A 97 -8.34 11.54 4.29
CA PHE A 97 -9.25 10.85 3.38
C PHE A 97 -10.32 11.84 2.92
N LYS A 98 -10.57 11.87 1.61
CA LYS A 98 -11.66 12.62 1.00
C LYS A 98 -12.53 11.66 0.22
#